data_AF-A0A4D8PW87-F1
#
_entry.id   AF-A0A4D8PW87-F1
#
_cell.length_a   1.000
_cell.length_b   1.000
_cell.length_c   1.000
_cell.angle_alpha   90.00
_cell.angle_beta   90.00
_cell.angle_gamma   90.00
#
_symmetry.space_group_name_H-M   'P 1'
#
loop_
_entity.id
_entity.type
_entity.pdbx_description
1 polymer ?
#
loop_
_entity_poly.entity_id
_entity_poly.type
_entity_poly.pdbx_seq_one_letter_code
_entity_poly.pdbx_strand_id
1 'polypeptide(L)' 'MPNLARQIDDEAAESDALKAAVATARADRRGVPHEQMREWLLRVAEGEFGAEPPETRDL' A
#
# COMPACT_ATOMS: atom_id res chain seq x y z
N MET A 1 -28.33 18.80 -7.32
CA MET A 1 -27.59 17.74 -8.03
C MET A 1 -26.11 18.04 -7.87
N PRO A 2 -25.29 17.15 -7.28
CA PRO A 2 -23.84 17.36 -7.26
C PRO A 2 -23.32 17.50 -8.70
N ASN A 3 -22.34 18.38 -8.88
CA ASN A 3 -21.78 18.68 -10.19
C ASN A 3 -21.02 17.46 -10.73
N LEU A 4 -21.63 16.73 -11.65
CA LEU A 4 -21.10 15.50 -12.26
C LEU A 4 -19.73 15.71 -12.89
N ALA A 5 -19.47 16.89 -13.47
CA ALA A 5 -18.16 17.23 -14.02
C ALA A 5 -17.05 17.23 -12.94
N ARG A 6 -17.36 17.74 -11.74
CA ARG A 6 -16.42 17.73 -10.62
C ARG A 6 -16.10 16.32 -10.13
N GLN A 7 -17.10 15.42 -10.12
CA GLN A 7 -16.88 14.03 -9.70
C GLN A 7 -15.99 13.25 -10.69
N ILE A 8 -16.14 13.51 -11.99
CA ILE A 8 -15.30 12.91 -13.05
C ILE A 8 -13.87 13.45 -12.95
N ASP A 9 -13.69 14.75 -12.67
CA ASP A 9 -12.38 15.35 -12.48
C ASP A 9 -11.67 14.83 -11.21
N ASP A 10 -12.41 14.63 -10.12
CA ASP A 10 -11.88 14.06 -8.87
C ASP A 10 -11.42 12.59 -9.09
N GLU A 11 -12.20 11.78 -9.80
CA GLU A 11 -11.84 10.38 -10.12
C GLU A 11 -10.61 10.29 -11.02
N ALA A 12 -10.50 11.18 -12.01
CA ALA A 12 -9.32 11.26 -12.88
C ALA A 12 -8.07 11.66 -12.08
N ALA A 13 -8.19 12.64 -11.19
CA ALA A 13 -7.10 13.08 -10.32
C ALA A 13 -6.67 11.99 -9.34
N GLU A 14 -7.61 11.26 -8.73
CA GLU A 14 -7.33 10.11 -7.87
C GLU A 14 -6.62 8.98 -8.63
N SER A 15 -7.07 8.69 -9.86
CA SER A 15 -6.44 7.68 -10.72
C SER A 15 -4.99 8.04 -11.06
N ASP A 16 -4.73 9.30 -11.38
CA ASP A 16 -3.39 9.76 -11.73
C ASP A 16 -2.47 9.81 -10.50
N ALA A 17 -2.98 10.20 -9.33
CA ALA A 17 -2.26 10.11 -8.07
C ALA A 17 -1.88 8.66 -7.74
N LEU A 18 -2.80 7.71 -7.94
CA LEU A 18 -2.52 6.29 -7.74
C LEU A 18 -1.46 5.77 -8.72
N LYS A 19 -1.55 6.13 -10.01
CA LYS A 19 -0.54 5.75 -11.02
C LYS A 19 0.84 6.28 -10.65
N ALA A 20 0.93 7.53 -10.21
CA ALA A 20 2.19 8.14 -9.77
C ALA A 20 2.76 7.42 -8.54
N ALA A 21 1.94 7.13 -7.54
CA ALA A 21 2.37 6.38 -6.35
C ALA A 21 2.89 4.98 -6.71
N VAL A 22 2.19 4.27 -7.61
CA VAL A 22 2.62 2.95 -8.10
C VAL A 22 3.93 3.04 -8.87
N ALA A 23 4.11 4.06 -9.72
CA ALA A 23 5.35 4.28 -10.46
C ALA A 23 6.54 4.51 -9.51
N THR A 24 6.35 5.34 -8.48
CA THR A 24 7.35 5.57 -7.43
C THR A 24 7.69 4.28 -6.66
N ALA A 25 6.68 3.52 -6.24
CA ALA A 25 6.89 2.26 -5.52
C ALA A 25 7.59 1.19 -6.38
N ARG A 26 7.40 1.21 -7.71
CA ARG A 26 8.13 0.33 -8.64
C ARG A 26 9.58 0.75 -8.82
N ALA A 27 9.86 2.05 -8.77
CA ALA A 27 11.22 2.57 -8.88
C ALA A 27 12.03 2.34 -7.59
N ASP A 28 11.39 2.41 -6.42
CA ASP A 28 11.96 2.14 -5.10
C ASP A 28 11.59 0.73 -4.61
N ARG A 29 12.28 -0.29 -5.14
CA ARG A 29 11.98 -1.70 -4.82
C ARG A 29 12.49 -2.04 -3.43
N ARG A 30 11.55 -2.06 -2.48
CA ARG A 30 11.77 -2.57 -1.14
C ARG A 30 11.03 -3.88 -0.92
N GLY A 31 11.57 -4.75 -0.07
CA GLY A 31 11.01 -6.05 0.24
C GLY A 31 11.29 -6.48 1.67
N VAL A 32 10.66 -7.58 2.07
CA VAL A 32 10.79 -8.16 3.40
C VAL A 32 11.18 -9.63 3.24
N PRO A 33 12.13 -10.16 4.03
CA PRO A 33 12.41 -11.59 4.05
C PRO A 33 11.14 -12.40 4.35
N HIS A 34 10.91 -13.45 3.55
CA HIS A 34 9.68 -14.24 3.63
C HIS A 34 9.38 -14.77 5.04
N GLU A 35 10.40 -15.21 5.77
CA GLU A 35 10.26 -15.72 7.14
C GLU A 35 9.69 -14.66 8.10
N GLN A 36 10.21 -13.43 8.04
CA GLN A 36 9.74 -12.33 8.90
C GLN A 36 8.30 -11.92 8.58
N MET A 37 7.93 -11.90 7.28
CA MET A 37 6.55 -11.65 6.88
C MET A 37 5.61 -12.76 7.35
N ARG A 38 6.04 -14.03 7.22
CA ARG A 38 5.26 -15.19 7.68
C ARG A 38 5.02 -15.14 9.19
N GLU A 39 6.04 -14.86 9.99
CA GLU A 39 5.92 -14.73 11.44
C GLU A 39 4.94 -13.63 11.83
N TRP A 40 5.06 -12.45 11.21
CA TRP A 40 4.14 -11.35 11.48
C TRP A 40 2.68 -11.70 11.14
N LEU A 41 2.44 -12.32 9.97
CA LEU A 41 1.10 -12.72 9.55
C LEU A 41 0.47 -13.77 10.49
N LEU A 42 1.27 -14.68 11.05
CA LEU A 42 0.79 -15.65 12.02
C LEU A 42 0.30 -14.95 13.30
N ARG A 43 1.04 -13.97 13.83
CA ARG A 43 0.60 -13.19 15.01
C ARG A 43 -0.71 -12.43 14.75
N VAL A 44 -0.83 -11.82 13.57
CA VAL A 44 -2.06 -11.13 13.16
C VAL A 44 -3.24 -12.12 13.08
N ALA A 45 -3.01 -13.32 12.56
CA ALA A 45 -4.04 -14.37 12.49
C ALA A 45 -4.46 -14.89 13.88
N GLU A 46 -3.57 -14.82 14.86
CA GLU A 46 -3.84 -15.13 16.28
C GLU A 46 -4.57 -13.99 17.01
N GLY A 47 -4.83 -12.87 16.33
CA GLY A 47 -5.58 -11.73 16.85
C GLY A 47 -4.71 -10.59 17.38
N GLU A 48 -3.38 -10.66 17.23
CA GLU A 48 -2.46 -9.58 17.60
C GLU A 48 -2.42 -8.47 16.53
N PHE A 49 -3.52 -7.78 16.29
CA PHE A 49 -3.58 -6.74 15.25
C PHE A 49 -2.68 -5.52 15.51
N GLY A 50 -2.19 -5.35 16.74
CA GLY A 50 -1.18 -4.34 17.10
C GLY A 50 0.27 -4.75 16.83
N ALA A 51 0.49 -5.96 16.31
CA ALA A 51 1.81 -6.45 15.93
C ALA A 51 2.45 -5.52 14.88
N GLU A 52 3.62 -4.97 15.18
CA GLU A 52 4.35 -4.15 14.22
C GLU A 52 4.77 -4.98 12.99
N PRO A 53 4.53 -4.48 11.76
CA PRO A 53 4.98 -5.14 10.55
C PRO A 53 6.51 -5.10 10.45
N PRO A 54 7.11 -6.11 9.81
CA PRO A 54 8.55 -6.17 9.62
C PRO A 54 9.06 -5.01 8.75
N GLU A 55 10.26 -4.53 9.04
CA GLU A 55 10.89 -3.45 8.29
C GLU A 55 11.18 -3.84 6.84
N THR A 56 10.83 -2.95 5.92
CA THR A 56 11.20 -3.08 4.51
C THR A 56 12.67 -2.77 4.31
N ARG A 57 13.33 -3.53 3.44
CA ARG A 57 14.74 -3.35 3.06
C ARG A 57 14.86 -3.23 1.55
N ASP A 58 15.93 -2.59 1.09
CA ASP A 58 16.24 -2.53 -0.34
C ASP A 58 16.43 -3.95 -0.90
N LEU A 59 15.88 -4.19 -2.10
CA LEU A 59 15.97 -5.46 -2.82
C LEU A 59 17.17 -5.54 -3.77
#